data_AF-A0A1V5L5Z5-F1
#
_entry.id   AF-A0A1V5L5Z5-F1
#
_cell.length_a   1.000
_cell.length_b   1.000
_cell.length_c   1.000
_cell.angle_alpha   90.00
_cell.angle_beta   90.00
_cell.angle_gamma   90.00
#
_symmetry.space_group_name_H-M   'P 1'
#
loop_
_entity.id
_entity.type
_entity.pdbx_description
1 polymer ?
#
loop_
_entity_poly.entity_id
_entity_poly.type
_entity_poly.pdbx_seq_one_letter_code
_entity_poly.pdbx_strand_id
1 'polypeptide(L)'
;MIWSMTVPGRPAELVFPTVARLIDHSSLEGGFFACNSTAYSLTRLLTNQLDACVDIANRYHRDIPDKVQRLFENAGQGKVIGIAPYDLAAALLVAQEAGCVVTDAYGKSFDGVLLLDSSAGNHLSLVAAANKGLHAKLMEFLGRRIEMLENRFQALPTS
;
A
#
# COMPACT_ATOMS: atom_id res chain seq x y z
N MET A 1 -12.51 -11.68 4.27
CA MET A 1 -11.12 -11.33 3.89
C MET A 1 -10.42 -10.76 5.12
N ILE A 2 -9.35 -11.40 5.58
CA ILE A 2 -8.49 -10.94 6.67
C ILE A 2 -7.28 -10.23 6.04
N TRP A 3 -7.03 -8.97 6.36
CA TRP A 3 -5.99 -8.21 5.64
C TRP A 3 -5.34 -7.15 6.51
N SER A 4 -4.16 -6.71 6.09
CA SER A 4 -3.42 -5.65 6.78
C SER A 4 -3.09 -4.46 5.90
N MET A 5 -2.84 -3.32 6.54
CA MET A 5 -2.28 -2.13 5.91
C MET A 5 -1.07 -1.59 6.67
N THR A 6 -0.09 -1.06 5.94
CA THR A 6 1.00 -0.28 6.53
C THR A 6 0.57 1.20 6.61
N VAL A 7 0.57 1.77 7.82
CA VAL A 7 0.18 3.16 8.08
C VAL A 7 1.27 4.11 8.60
N PRO A 8 2.42 3.67 9.16
CA PRO A 8 3.42 4.60 9.68
C PRO A 8 3.93 5.54 8.59
N GLY A 9 3.94 6.84 8.90
CA GLY A 9 4.36 7.88 7.95
C GLY A 9 3.44 8.03 6.73
N ARG A 10 2.24 7.43 6.73
CA ARG A 10 1.21 7.63 5.70
C ARG A 10 0.15 8.60 6.20
N PRO A 11 -0.32 9.56 5.36
CA PRO A 11 -1.42 10.43 5.77
C PRO A 11 -2.70 9.62 6.01
N ALA A 12 -3.12 9.48 7.26
CA ALA A 12 -4.28 8.69 7.64
C ALA A 12 -5.58 9.20 6.97
N GLU A 13 -5.72 10.52 6.86
CA GLU A 13 -6.83 11.20 6.18
C GLU A 13 -6.91 10.91 4.68
N LEU A 14 -5.86 10.31 4.10
CA LEU A 14 -5.81 9.90 2.70
C LEU A 14 -6.01 8.39 2.56
N VAL A 15 -5.22 7.59 3.30
CA VAL A 15 -5.23 6.14 3.13
C VAL A 15 -6.52 5.50 3.64
N PHE A 16 -7.06 5.92 4.80
CA PHE A 16 -8.26 5.31 5.36
C PHE A 16 -9.52 5.58 4.51
N PRO A 17 -9.80 6.80 4.02
CA PRO A 17 -10.94 7.02 3.12
C PRO A 17 -10.85 6.24 1.80
N THR A 18 -9.63 5.93 1.36
CA THR A 18 -9.42 5.11 0.16
C THR A 18 -9.95 3.69 0.40
N VAL A 19 -9.57 3.10 1.52
CA VAL A 19 -9.88 1.70 1.87
C VAL A 19 -11.11 1.53 2.76
N ALA A 20 -11.83 2.61 3.11
CA ALA A 20 -12.96 2.58 4.05
C ALA A 20 -13.99 1.51 3.68
N ARG A 21 -14.40 1.45 2.40
CA ARG A 21 -15.35 0.42 1.94
C ARG A 21 -14.80 -1.01 2.01
N LEU A 22 -13.49 -1.17 1.90
CA LEU A 22 -12.85 -2.48 2.06
C LEU A 22 -12.88 -2.90 3.53
N ILE A 23 -12.63 -1.96 4.45
CA ILE A 23 -12.78 -2.16 5.90
C ILE A 23 -14.22 -2.59 6.21
N ASP A 24 -15.21 -1.81 5.77
CA ASP A 24 -16.64 -2.11 5.98
C ASP A 24 -17.00 -3.52 5.51
N HIS A 25 -16.59 -3.88 4.29
CA HIS A 25 -16.88 -5.18 3.69
C HIS A 25 -16.17 -6.35 4.40
N SER A 26 -14.97 -6.11 4.93
CA SER A 26 -14.16 -7.15 5.60
C SER A 26 -14.46 -7.32 7.10
N SER A 27 -15.29 -6.44 7.68
CA SER A 27 -15.41 -6.27 9.14
C SER A 27 -15.96 -7.47 9.91
N LEU A 28 -16.90 -8.22 9.33
CA LEU A 28 -17.58 -9.35 10.01
C LEU A 28 -17.04 -10.72 9.60
N GLU A 29 -16.75 -10.92 8.32
CA GLU A 29 -16.29 -12.21 7.75
C GLU A 29 -14.76 -12.29 7.63
N GLY A 30 -14.04 -11.43 8.33
CA GLY A 30 -12.60 -11.32 8.23
C GLY A 30 -12.04 -10.37 9.27
N GLY A 31 -11.25 -9.39 8.81
CA GLY A 31 -10.75 -8.35 9.69
C GLY A 31 -9.73 -7.45 9.01
N PHE A 32 -9.55 -6.27 9.59
CA PHE A 32 -8.54 -5.30 9.18
C PHE A 32 -7.52 -5.10 10.31
N PHE A 33 -6.23 -5.13 9.96
CA PHE A 33 -5.13 -4.99 10.91
C PHE A 33 -4.12 -3.93 10.47
N ALA A 34 -3.72 -3.04 11.37
CA ALA A 34 -2.58 -2.17 11.17
C ALA A 34 -1.32 -2.82 11.77
N CYS A 35 -0.61 -3.64 10.99
CA CYS A 35 0.54 -4.41 11.47
C CYS A 35 1.86 -3.61 11.48
N ASN A 36 1.94 -2.53 10.71
CA ASN A 36 3.09 -1.61 10.69
C ASN A 36 4.45 -2.26 10.36
N SER A 37 4.43 -3.43 9.72
CA SER A 37 5.61 -4.13 9.21
C SER A 37 5.22 -4.93 7.98
N THR A 38 5.73 -4.51 6.81
CA THR A 38 5.43 -5.16 5.54
C THR A 38 5.97 -6.59 5.49
N ALA A 39 7.19 -6.82 5.97
CA ALA A 39 7.77 -8.16 6.09
C ALA A 39 6.89 -9.07 6.96
N TYR A 40 6.47 -8.60 8.14
CA TYR A 40 5.59 -9.36 9.01
C TYR A 40 4.28 -9.75 8.28
N SER A 41 3.61 -8.78 7.66
CA SER A 41 2.35 -9.03 6.95
C SER A 41 2.49 -9.99 5.78
N LEU A 42 3.58 -9.91 5.00
CA LEU A 42 3.84 -10.87 3.92
C LEU A 42 4.00 -12.29 4.44
N THR A 43 4.71 -12.49 5.56
CA THR A 43 4.83 -13.83 6.15
C THR A 43 3.49 -14.39 6.65
N ARG A 44 2.50 -13.54 6.96
CA ARG A 44 1.17 -13.99 7.38
C ARG A 44 0.31 -14.46 6.21
N LEU A 45 0.63 -14.05 4.98
CA LEU A 45 0.04 -14.66 3.78
C LEU A 45 0.44 -16.14 3.69
N LEU A 46 1.69 -16.45 4.01
CA LEU A 46 2.25 -17.80 3.94
C LEU A 46 1.61 -18.77 4.94
N THR A 47 1.17 -18.24 6.09
CA THR A 47 0.60 -19.03 7.18
C THR A 47 -0.93 -19.06 7.17
N ASN A 48 -1.56 -18.56 6.10
CA ASN A 48 -3.02 -18.39 5.98
C ASN A 48 -3.64 -17.57 7.13
N GLN A 49 -2.87 -16.67 7.73
CA GLN A 49 -3.35 -15.77 8.79
C GLN A 49 -3.83 -14.43 8.22
N LEU A 50 -3.34 -14.04 7.04
CA LEU A 50 -3.85 -12.93 6.24
C LEU A 50 -4.11 -13.41 4.80
N ASP A 51 -5.14 -12.86 4.19
CA ASP A 51 -5.45 -13.03 2.77
C ASP A 51 -4.75 -11.97 1.90
N ALA A 52 -4.51 -10.77 2.46
CA ALA A 52 -3.90 -9.65 1.75
C ALA A 52 -3.13 -8.67 2.67
N CYS A 53 -2.19 -7.92 2.07
CA CYS A 53 -1.47 -6.82 2.70
C CYS A 53 -1.36 -5.66 1.70
N VAL A 54 -1.66 -4.44 2.14
CA VAL A 54 -1.77 -3.25 1.27
C VAL A 54 -0.97 -2.06 1.82
N ASP A 55 -0.34 -1.30 0.94
CA ASP A 55 0.14 0.07 1.16
C ASP A 55 0.02 0.82 -0.16
N ILE A 56 -0.92 1.76 -0.23
CA ILE A 56 -1.20 2.53 -1.45
C ILE A 56 -0.67 3.95 -1.40
N ALA A 57 -0.14 4.41 -0.27
CA ALA A 57 0.04 5.84 -0.02
C ALA A 57 0.94 6.50 -1.07
N ASN A 58 2.02 5.82 -1.45
CA ASN A 58 2.97 6.31 -2.45
C ASN A 58 2.35 6.53 -3.84
N ARG A 59 1.17 5.97 -4.15
CA ARG A 59 0.40 6.32 -5.36
C ARG A 59 0.11 7.81 -5.39
N TYR A 60 -0.53 8.32 -4.34
CA TYR A 60 -0.88 9.73 -4.26
C TYR A 60 0.33 10.66 -4.31
N HIS A 61 1.41 10.31 -3.61
CA HIS A 61 2.63 11.13 -3.63
C HIS A 61 3.26 11.18 -5.04
N ARG A 62 3.18 10.11 -5.81
CA ARG A 62 3.69 10.07 -7.20
C ARG A 62 2.74 10.70 -8.21
N ASP A 63 1.44 10.45 -8.06
CA ASP A 63 0.41 10.82 -9.02
C ASP A 63 -0.02 12.30 -8.87
N ILE A 64 -0.05 12.83 -7.64
CA ILE A 64 -0.45 14.22 -7.34
C ILE A 64 0.45 14.89 -6.27
N PRO A 65 1.79 14.90 -6.41
CA PRO A 65 2.74 15.38 -5.39
C PRO A 65 2.38 16.76 -4.85
N ASP A 66 2.09 17.72 -5.74
CA ASP A 66 1.80 19.11 -5.38
C ASP A 66 0.57 19.28 -4.47
N LYS A 67 -0.36 18.31 -4.49
CA LYS A 67 -1.59 18.34 -3.69
C LYS A 67 -1.41 17.69 -2.33
N VAL A 68 -0.49 16.73 -2.19
CA VAL A 68 -0.39 15.89 -0.99
C VAL A 68 0.94 15.96 -0.26
N GLN A 69 1.97 16.61 -0.83
CA GLN A 69 3.32 16.72 -0.26
C GLN A 69 3.31 17.04 1.24
N ARG A 70 2.60 18.11 1.60
CA ARG A 70 2.52 18.59 2.99
C ARG A 70 1.86 17.57 3.92
N LEU A 71 0.88 16.80 3.43
CA LEU A 71 0.25 15.74 4.22
C LEU A 71 1.25 14.64 4.56
N PHE A 72 2.08 14.25 3.59
CA PHE A 72 3.14 13.25 3.78
C PHE A 72 4.22 13.74 4.73
N GLU A 73 4.70 14.98 4.55
CA GLU A 73 5.69 15.57 5.45
C GLU A 73 5.16 15.69 6.87
N ASN A 74 3.91 16.12 7.06
CA ASN A 74 3.29 16.17 8.39
C ASN A 74 3.22 14.77 9.04
N ALA A 75 2.80 13.76 8.28
CA ALA A 75 2.71 12.38 8.77
C ALA A 75 4.09 11.76 9.08
N GLY A 76 5.14 12.18 8.37
CA GLY A 76 6.50 11.68 8.51
C GLY A 76 7.48 12.63 9.23
N GLN A 77 6.96 13.57 10.04
CA GLN A 77 7.77 14.49 10.85
C GLN A 77 8.78 15.33 10.03
N GLY A 78 8.30 15.93 8.94
CA GLY A 78 9.08 16.76 8.03
C GLY A 78 9.77 15.99 6.90
N LYS A 79 9.52 14.69 6.77
CA LYS A 79 10.02 13.86 5.67
C LYS A 79 8.89 13.04 5.07
N VAL A 80 8.95 12.80 3.77
CA VAL A 80 8.13 11.76 3.13
C VAL A 80 8.72 10.41 3.54
N ILE A 81 7.89 9.54 4.12
CA ILE A 81 8.30 8.19 4.51
C ILE A 81 7.60 7.21 3.58
N GLY A 82 8.34 6.22 3.06
CA GLY A 82 7.84 5.14 2.22
C GLY A 82 8.21 3.75 2.77
N ILE A 83 7.86 2.69 2.04
CA ILE A 83 8.46 1.38 2.27
C ILE A 83 9.90 1.44 1.75
N ALA A 84 10.88 1.12 2.60
CA ALA A 84 12.25 0.96 2.16
C ALA A 84 12.40 -0.42 1.47
N PRO A 85 13.04 -0.52 0.28
CA PRO A 85 13.11 -1.78 -0.44
C PRO A 85 13.78 -2.92 0.33
N TYR A 86 14.81 -2.60 1.13
CA TYR A 86 15.52 -3.61 1.93
C TYR A 86 14.63 -4.27 3.00
N ASP A 87 13.63 -3.56 3.54
CA ASP A 87 12.68 -4.11 4.51
C ASP A 87 11.70 -5.10 3.87
N LEU A 88 11.53 -5.03 2.55
CA LEU A 88 10.60 -5.84 1.78
C LEU A 88 11.28 -7.04 1.10
N ALA A 89 12.50 -6.87 0.60
CA ALA A 89 13.11 -7.77 -0.39
C ALA A 89 13.13 -9.26 -0.01
N ALA A 90 13.52 -9.61 1.22
CA ALA A 90 13.58 -11.00 1.65
C ALA A 90 12.17 -11.62 1.75
N ALA A 91 11.22 -10.91 2.37
CA ALA A 91 9.85 -11.40 2.52
C ALA A 91 9.09 -11.44 1.19
N LEU A 92 9.40 -10.53 0.26
CA LEU A 92 8.89 -10.53 -1.10
C LEU A 92 9.23 -11.83 -1.83
N LEU A 93 10.51 -12.21 -1.85
CA LEU A 93 10.96 -13.42 -2.53
C LEU A 93 10.27 -14.66 -1.95
N VAL A 94 10.25 -14.79 -0.62
CA VAL A 94 9.58 -15.92 0.03
C VAL A 94 8.08 -15.96 -0.29
N ALA A 95 7.40 -14.81 -0.30
CA ALA A 95 5.99 -14.75 -0.64
C ALA A 95 5.71 -15.19 -2.09
N GLN A 96 6.53 -14.73 -3.04
CA GLN A 96 6.40 -15.07 -4.45
C GLN A 96 6.65 -16.57 -4.69
N GLU A 97 7.70 -17.15 -4.09
CA GLU A 97 8.01 -18.58 -4.18
C GLU A 97 6.90 -19.45 -3.57
N ALA A 98 6.19 -18.93 -2.56
CA ALA A 98 5.02 -19.59 -1.98
C ALA A 98 3.73 -19.42 -2.83
N GLY A 99 3.80 -18.79 -4.00
CA GLY A 99 2.67 -18.60 -4.90
C GLY A 99 1.77 -17.39 -4.59
N CYS A 100 2.16 -16.54 -3.63
CA CYS A 100 1.49 -15.25 -3.42
C CYS A 100 1.75 -14.32 -4.60
N VAL A 101 0.86 -13.36 -4.82
CA VAL A 101 1.06 -12.29 -5.80
C VAL A 101 1.38 -11.01 -5.06
N VAL A 102 2.51 -10.39 -5.38
CA VAL A 102 2.96 -9.13 -4.79
C VAL A 102 3.38 -8.18 -5.90
N THR A 103 2.77 -7.00 -5.94
CA THR A 103 3.10 -5.92 -6.88
C THR A 103 3.14 -4.60 -6.14
N ASP A 104 3.62 -3.55 -6.81
CA ASP A 104 3.26 -2.20 -6.40
C ASP A 104 1.77 -1.93 -6.64
N ALA A 105 1.27 -0.78 -6.19
CA ALA A 105 -0.12 -0.38 -6.41
C ALA A 105 -0.42 0.08 -7.85
N TYR A 106 0.56 0.01 -8.78
CA TYR A 106 0.35 0.11 -10.24
C TYR A 106 0.30 -1.26 -10.93
N GLY A 107 0.53 -2.35 -10.19
CA GLY A 107 0.57 -3.71 -10.72
C GLY A 107 1.93 -4.12 -11.29
N LYS A 108 2.98 -3.32 -11.07
CA LYS A 108 4.35 -3.63 -11.52
C LYS A 108 5.07 -4.52 -10.51
N SER A 109 5.99 -5.36 -11.01
CA SER A 109 6.90 -6.10 -10.14
C SER A 109 7.92 -5.15 -9.51
N PHE A 110 8.61 -5.64 -8.48
CA PHE A 110 9.73 -4.92 -7.85
C PHE A 110 11.08 -5.27 -8.49
N ASP A 111 11.08 -5.95 -9.65
CA ASP A 111 12.30 -6.28 -10.36
C ASP A 111 12.98 -5.00 -10.83
N GLY A 112 14.27 -4.85 -10.48
CA GLY A 112 15.04 -3.65 -10.80
C GLY A 112 14.89 -2.50 -9.80
N VAL A 113 14.13 -2.66 -8.71
CA VAL A 113 14.15 -1.70 -7.61
C VAL A 113 15.51 -1.75 -6.90
N LEU A 114 16.13 -0.58 -6.73
CA LEU A 114 17.44 -0.46 -6.08
C LEU A 114 17.28 -0.67 -4.57
N LEU A 115 17.91 -1.72 -4.03
CA LEU A 115 17.71 -2.18 -2.64
C LEU A 115 18.03 -1.12 -1.57
N LEU A 116 19.07 -0.32 -1.82
CA LEU A 116 19.65 0.62 -0.86
C LEU A 116 19.38 2.10 -1.22
N ASP A 117 18.64 2.36 -2.29
CA ASP A 117 18.26 3.72 -2.66
C ASP A 117 17.13 4.21 -1.74
N SER A 118 17.41 5.25 -0.97
CA SER A 118 16.50 5.88 0.00
C SER A 118 15.91 7.19 -0.52
N SER A 119 16.10 7.51 -1.80
CA SER A 119 15.48 8.68 -2.41
C SER A 119 13.96 8.55 -2.42
N ALA A 120 13.25 9.69 -2.35
CA ALA A 120 11.79 9.69 -2.38
C ALA A 120 11.21 9.04 -3.65
N GLY A 121 11.96 9.08 -4.76
CA GLY A 121 11.61 8.40 -6.01
C GLY A 121 11.58 6.88 -5.87
N ASN A 122 12.36 6.31 -4.96
CA ASN A 122 12.45 4.86 -4.73
C ASN A 122 11.53 4.35 -3.60
N HIS A 123 10.75 5.24 -2.98
CA HIS A 123 9.66 4.81 -2.11
C HIS A 123 8.67 3.95 -2.90
N LEU A 124 8.18 2.90 -2.25
CA LEU A 124 7.32 1.90 -2.85
C LEU A 124 5.88 1.99 -2.33
N SER A 125 4.98 1.43 -3.12
CA SER A 125 3.65 0.99 -2.70
C SER A 125 3.62 -0.54 -2.79
N LEU A 126 2.63 -1.18 -2.19
CA LEU A 126 2.52 -2.63 -2.17
C LEU A 126 1.05 -3.06 -2.18
N VAL A 127 0.73 -4.01 -3.05
CA VAL A 127 -0.50 -4.79 -3.00
C VAL A 127 -0.10 -6.25 -3.10
N ALA A 128 -0.32 -6.99 -2.01
CA ALA A 128 -0.01 -8.40 -1.90
C ALA A 128 -1.26 -9.19 -1.55
N ALA A 129 -1.42 -10.36 -2.15
CA ALA A 129 -2.50 -11.29 -1.82
C ALA A 129 -2.05 -12.74 -1.91
N ALA A 130 -2.71 -13.61 -1.14
CA ALA A 130 -2.44 -15.04 -1.11
C ALA A 130 -2.74 -15.75 -2.45
N ASN A 131 -3.52 -15.14 -3.36
CA ASN A 131 -3.79 -15.68 -4.68
C ASN A 131 -4.08 -14.60 -5.74
N LYS A 132 -3.95 -14.99 -7.02
CA LYS A 132 -4.16 -14.12 -8.20
C LYS A 132 -5.55 -13.51 -8.27
N GLY A 133 -6.60 -14.27 -7.95
CA GLY A 133 -7.98 -13.81 -8.05
C GLY A 133 -8.28 -12.69 -7.06
N LEU A 134 -7.79 -12.81 -5.83
CA LEU A 134 -7.92 -11.77 -4.82
C LEU A 134 -7.07 -10.54 -5.16
N HIS A 135 -5.83 -10.73 -5.61
CA HIS A 135 -4.95 -9.64 -6.03
C HIS A 135 -5.62 -8.77 -7.11
N ALA A 136 -6.17 -9.39 -8.16
CA ALA A 136 -6.84 -8.67 -9.24
C ALA A 136 -8.04 -7.85 -8.75
N LYS A 137 -8.88 -8.42 -7.86
CA LYS A 137 -10.01 -7.71 -7.25
C LYS A 137 -9.57 -6.51 -6.42
N LEU A 138 -8.49 -6.66 -5.66
CA LEU A 138 -7.91 -5.56 -4.87
C LEU A 138 -7.36 -4.46 -5.76
N MET A 139 -6.63 -4.80 -6.83
CA MET A 139 -6.11 -3.82 -7.78
C MET A 139 -7.22 -3.02 -8.45
N GLU A 140 -8.29 -3.67 -8.92
CA GLU A 140 -9.45 -3.00 -9.52
C GLU A 140 -10.19 -2.10 -8.52
N PHE A 141 -10.37 -2.59 -7.29
CA PHE A 141 -11.01 -1.81 -6.23
C PHE A 141 -10.15 -0.57 -5.87
N LEU A 142 -8.88 -0.79 -5.54
CA LEU A 142 -7.97 0.28 -5.11
C LEU A 142 -7.76 1.31 -6.20
N GLY A 143 -7.57 0.88 -7.46
CA GLY A 143 -7.43 1.79 -8.60
C GLY A 143 -8.60 2.77 -8.72
N ARG A 144 -9.85 2.25 -8.72
CA ARG A 144 -11.05 3.10 -8.76
C ARG A 144 -11.17 4.04 -7.57
N ARG A 145 -10.78 3.57 -6.37
CA ARG A 145 -10.85 4.39 -5.15
C ARG A 145 -9.81 5.51 -5.14
N ILE A 146 -8.61 5.22 -5.63
CA ILE A 146 -7.51 6.18 -5.77
C ILE A 146 -7.91 7.25 -6.78
N GLU A 147 -8.31 6.89 -7.99
CA GLU A 147 -8.73 7.83 -9.04
C GLU A 147 -9.85 8.75 -8.55
N MET A 148 -10.86 8.20 -7.88
CA MET A 148 -11.96 8.98 -7.30
C MET A 148 -11.47 10.02 -6.29
N LEU A 149 -10.52 9.66 -5.42
CA LEU A 149 -9.97 10.59 -4.43
C LEU A 149 -9.03 11.60 -5.07
N GLU A 150 -8.18 11.20 -6.01
CA GLU A 150 -7.31 12.10 -6.76
C GLU A 150 -8.12 13.18 -7.48
N ASN A 151 -9.20 12.82 -8.17
CA ASN A 151 -10.11 13.77 -8.82
C ASN A 151 -10.70 14.78 -7.82
N ARG A 152 -11.02 14.33 -6.59
CA ARG A 152 -11.49 15.23 -5.53
C ARG A 152 -10.40 16.20 -5.06
N PHE A 153 -9.16 15.75 -4.92
CA PHE A 153 -8.02 16.61 -4.57
C PHE A 153 -7.67 17.59 -5.69
N GLN A 154 -7.78 17.18 -6.94
CA GLN A 154 -7.54 18.04 -8.10
C GLN A 154 -8.57 19.17 -8.19
N ALA A 155 -9.83 18.90 -7.83
CA ALA A 155 -10.90 19.89 -7.78
C ALA A 155 -10.73 20.94 -6.66
N LEU A 156 -9.89 20.68 -5.66
CA LEU A 156 -9.58 21.64 -4.59
C LEU A 156 -8.61 22.72 -5.10
N PRO A 157 -8.79 24.00 -4.74
CA PRO A 157 -7.83 25.05 -5.04
C PRO A 157 -6.44 24.68 -4.46
N THR A 158 -5.37 24.94 -5.21
CA THR A 158 -4.02 24.93 -4.63
C THR A 158 -3.91 26.10 -3.65
N SER A 159 -3.74 25.79 -2.37
CA SER A 159 -3.46 26.76 -1.29
C SER A 159 -2.03 27.26 -1.34
#